data_AF-X0PCB1-F1
#
_entry.id   AF-X0PCB1-F1
#
_cell.length_a   1.000
_cell.length_b   1.000
_cell.length_c   1.000
_cell.angle_alpha   90.00
_cell.angle_beta   90.00
_cell.angle_gamma   90.00
#
_symmetry.space_group_name_H-M   'P 1'
#
loop_
_entity.id
_entity.type
_entity.pdbx_description
1 polymer ?
#
loop_
_entity_poly.entity_id
_entity_poly.type
_entity_poly.pdbx_seq_one_letter_code
_entity_poly.pdbx_strand_id
1 'polypeptide(L)'
;MKQAKASETKATLTQNLNSVNKLLGGASNYSQQNLQGLASRPMTMAEANHDHHLILTKDRISGSFARLFGDIAGIIMGILPTILIIAYCYTDRKSKALPVIQVKRTSTAKWVSIRYLASLTALLLPVLLTAVLFTVRIAILYHHFQINNFAFLQTILFWILPTVMVSSSVGFLSYALLGNFSGFIIQIGWWISTMIIGARQVTGNYGWLFIPRHNSLHNVAYFYDHLSQLIINRISYALLAIFLLGITIWLLNLQRGGKYHAPKLAKIIHFGFSHQHS
;
A
#
# COMPACT_ATOMS: atom_id res chain seq x y z
N MET A 1 0.90 13.49 -26.48
CA MET A 1 2.35 13.30 -26.27
C MET A 1 3.04 13.50 -27.62
N LYS A 2 3.78 14.60 -27.81
CA LYS A 2 4.58 14.80 -29.01
C LYS A 2 5.68 13.73 -29.01
N GLN A 3 5.75 12.91 -30.06
CA GLN A 3 6.88 12.02 -30.28
C GLN A 3 8.14 12.88 -30.25
N ALA A 4 9.02 12.65 -29.28
CA ALA A 4 10.35 13.25 -29.30
C ALA A 4 10.97 12.87 -30.65
N LYS A 5 11.50 13.86 -31.39
CA LYS A 5 12.23 13.60 -32.64
C LYS A 5 13.26 12.51 -32.36
N ALA A 6 13.40 11.57 -33.28
CA ALA A 6 14.24 10.38 -33.18
C ALA A 6 15.75 10.64 -32.90
N SER A 7 16.16 11.91 -32.71
CA SER A 7 17.53 12.36 -32.51
C SER A 7 17.85 12.89 -31.11
N GLU A 8 16.89 13.03 -30.18
CA GLU A 8 17.22 13.50 -28.82
C GLU A 8 17.64 12.32 -27.91
N THR A 9 18.93 12.25 -27.62
CA THR A 9 19.47 11.32 -26.62
C THR A 9 18.89 11.65 -25.24
N LYS A 10 18.63 10.63 -24.40
CA LYS A 10 18.16 10.81 -23.01
C LYS A 10 18.97 11.87 -22.25
N ALA A 11 20.27 11.94 -22.49
CA ALA A 11 21.16 12.94 -21.90
C ALA A 11 20.76 14.38 -22.29
N THR A 12 20.59 14.66 -23.59
CA THR A 12 20.17 15.95 -24.12
C THR A 12 18.80 16.37 -23.58
N LEU A 13 17.84 15.44 -23.57
CA LEU A 13 16.52 15.69 -22.99
C LEU A 13 16.62 16.04 -21.50
N THR A 14 17.40 15.28 -20.74
CA THR A 14 17.59 15.52 -19.30
C THR A 14 18.24 16.88 -19.05
N GLN A 15 19.22 17.27 -19.85
CA GLN A 15 19.88 18.58 -19.75
C GLN A 15 18.91 19.72 -20.05
N ASN A 16 18.14 19.64 -21.15
CA ASN A 16 17.16 20.65 -21.53
C ASN A 16 16.08 20.82 -20.45
N LEU A 17 15.54 19.70 -19.96
CA LEU A 17 14.51 19.70 -18.92
C LEU A 17 15.04 20.25 -17.59
N ASN A 18 16.29 19.95 -17.23
CA ASN A 18 16.92 20.53 -16.04
C ASN A 18 17.11 22.04 -16.16
N SER A 19 17.44 22.57 -17.34
CA SER A 19 17.51 24.01 -17.58
C SER A 19 16.14 24.68 -17.39
N VAL A 20 15.08 24.09 -17.96
CA VAL A 20 13.69 24.57 -17.77
C VAL A 20 13.30 24.50 -16.29
N ASN A 21 13.65 23.40 -15.60
CA ASN A 21 13.37 23.26 -14.18
C ASN A 21 14.02 24.36 -13.35
N LYS A 22 15.28 24.71 -13.64
CA LYS A 22 15.99 25.82 -12.96
C LYS A 22 15.32 27.17 -13.22
N LEU A 23 14.91 27.44 -14.46
CA LEU A 23 14.20 28.69 -14.81
C LEU A 23 12.87 28.82 -14.05
N LEU A 24 12.19 27.70 -13.78
CA LEU A 24 10.92 27.65 -13.06
C LEU A 24 11.07 27.52 -11.54
N GLY A 25 12.25 27.81 -10.99
CA GLY A 25 12.47 27.82 -9.53
C GLY A 25 12.83 26.47 -8.92
N GLY A 26 13.22 25.48 -9.72
CA GLY A 26 13.84 24.21 -9.26
C GLY A 26 12.87 23.13 -8.78
N ALA A 27 11.60 23.45 -8.54
CA ALA A 27 10.56 22.53 -8.06
C ALA A 27 9.47 22.23 -9.10
N SER A 28 9.79 22.33 -10.39
CA SER A 28 8.82 22.17 -11.47
C SER A 28 8.60 20.70 -11.86
N ASN A 29 7.56 20.47 -12.66
CA ASN A 29 7.29 19.14 -13.23
C ASN A 29 8.41 18.66 -14.18
N TYR A 30 9.28 19.55 -14.67
CA TYR A 30 10.40 19.22 -15.56
C TYR A 30 11.65 18.69 -14.84
N SER A 31 11.56 18.42 -13.54
CA SER A 31 12.66 17.79 -12.80
C SER A 31 12.99 16.38 -13.34
N GLN A 32 14.25 15.97 -13.14
CA GLN A 32 14.74 14.65 -13.54
C GLN A 32 13.91 13.48 -12.94
N GLN A 33 13.27 13.71 -11.80
CA GLN A 33 12.44 12.72 -11.11
C GLN A 33 11.15 12.36 -11.86
N ASN A 34 10.69 13.23 -12.77
CA ASN A 34 9.45 13.04 -13.53
C ASN A 34 9.68 12.63 -14.98
N LEU A 35 10.93 12.35 -15.39
CA LEU A 35 11.30 12.08 -16.78
C LEU A 35 10.40 11.02 -17.45
N GLN A 36 10.07 9.94 -16.73
CA GLN A 36 9.24 8.87 -17.28
C GLN A 36 7.80 9.30 -17.58
N GLY A 37 7.27 10.29 -16.85
CA GLY A 37 5.95 10.86 -17.12
C GLY A 37 5.93 11.89 -18.25
N LEU A 38 7.09 12.46 -18.60
CA LEU A 38 7.20 13.54 -19.59
C LEU A 38 7.53 13.04 -20.99
N ALA A 39 8.28 11.93 -21.09
CA ALA A 39 8.73 11.38 -22.35
C ALA A 39 8.62 9.87 -22.36
N SER A 40 8.15 9.34 -23.49
CA SER A 40 8.15 7.92 -23.80
C SER A 40 8.77 7.71 -25.17
N ARG A 41 9.44 6.56 -25.33
CA ARG A 41 9.85 6.07 -26.65
C ARG A 41 9.19 4.71 -26.89
N PRO A 42 8.79 4.41 -28.13
CA PRO A 42 8.39 3.05 -28.46
C PRO A 42 9.59 2.11 -28.24
N MET A 43 9.29 0.88 -27.82
CA MET A 43 10.31 -0.17 -27.78
C MET A 43 10.78 -0.46 -29.20
N THR A 44 12.07 -0.74 -29.35
CA THR A 44 12.57 -1.34 -30.59
C THR A 44 12.07 -2.77 -30.70
N MET A 45 12.06 -3.34 -31.92
CA MET A 45 11.65 -4.73 -32.13
C MET A 45 12.48 -5.71 -31.29
N ALA A 46 13.79 -5.46 -31.16
CA ALA A 46 14.68 -6.28 -30.34
C ALA A 46 14.31 -6.22 -28.85
N GLU A 47 14.01 -5.03 -28.31
CA GLU A 47 13.58 -4.85 -26.92
C GLU A 47 12.23 -5.50 -26.66
N ALA A 48 11.27 -5.35 -27.58
CA ALA A 48 9.96 -5.96 -27.48
C ALA A 48 10.04 -7.49 -27.49
N ASN A 49 10.86 -8.07 -28.39
CA ASN A 49 11.08 -9.51 -28.45
C ASN A 49 11.75 -10.03 -27.17
N HIS A 50 12.70 -9.27 -26.61
CA HIS A 50 13.36 -9.63 -25.37
C HIS A 50 12.40 -9.61 -24.16
N ASP A 51 11.62 -8.54 -24.01
CA ASP A 51 10.62 -8.44 -22.93
C ASP A 51 9.53 -9.52 -23.08
N HIS A 52 9.06 -9.76 -24.31
CA HIS A 52 8.12 -10.84 -24.59
C HIS A 52 8.67 -12.21 -24.22
N HIS A 53 9.92 -12.50 -24.58
CA HIS A 53 10.59 -13.74 -24.19
C HIS A 53 10.61 -13.90 -22.66
N LEU A 54 10.96 -12.85 -21.91
CA LEU A 54 10.96 -12.90 -20.44
C LEU A 54 9.55 -13.12 -19.85
N ILE A 55 8.51 -12.51 -20.43
CA ILE A 55 7.11 -12.72 -20.02
C ILE A 55 6.74 -14.20 -20.18
N LEU A 56 7.11 -14.82 -21.30
CA LEU A 56 6.80 -16.22 -21.57
C LEU A 56 7.61 -17.18 -20.70
N THR A 57 8.93 -16.99 -20.61
CA THR A 57 9.82 -17.97 -19.99
C THR A 57 9.95 -17.80 -18.49
N LYS A 58 10.09 -16.56 -18.02
CA LYS A 58 10.41 -16.25 -16.61
C LYS A 58 9.15 -16.05 -15.79
N ASP A 59 8.24 -15.22 -16.29
CA ASP A 59 6.97 -14.95 -15.60
C ASP A 59 5.87 -15.95 -15.91
N ARG A 60 6.05 -16.80 -16.93
CA ARG A 60 5.04 -17.78 -17.33
C ARG A 60 3.68 -17.13 -17.57
N ILE A 61 3.69 -15.90 -18.14
CA ILE A 61 2.54 -15.00 -18.38
C ILE A 61 1.82 -14.55 -17.09
N SER A 62 1.34 -15.51 -16.31
CA SER A 62 0.73 -15.39 -14.99
C SER A 62 1.46 -14.46 -14.02
N GLY A 63 2.80 -14.46 -13.99
CA GLY A 63 3.60 -13.57 -13.15
C GLY A 63 3.42 -12.09 -13.48
N SER A 64 3.40 -11.72 -14.77
CA SER A 64 3.16 -10.35 -15.22
C SER A 64 1.76 -9.86 -14.82
N PHE A 65 0.74 -10.68 -15.04
CA PHE A 65 -0.62 -10.36 -14.62
C PHE A 65 -0.75 -10.29 -13.09
N ALA A 66 -0.06 -11.18 -12.36
CA ALA A 66 -0.08 -11.20 -10.91
C ALA A 66 0.59 -9.94 -10.33
N ARG A 67 1.66 -9.41 -10.93
CA ARG A 67 2.26 -8.13 -10.50
C ARG A 67 1.34 -6.94 -10.75
N LEU A 68 0.72 -6.88 -11.92
CA LEU A 68 -0.26 -5.84 -12.24
C LEU A 68 -1.43 -5.86 -11.25
N PHE A 69 -1.94 -7.06 -10.94
CA PHE A 69 -2.94 -7.27 -9.90
C PHE A 69 -2.45 -6.79 -8.53
N GLY A 70 -1.20 -7.11 -8.16
CA GLY A 70 -0.56 -6.69 -6.91
C GLY A 70 -0.49 -5.18 -6.73
N ASP A 71 -0.16 -4.44 -7.78
CA ASP A 71 -0.16 -2.97 -7.77
C ASP A 71 -1.59 -2.46 -7.50
N ILE A 72 -2.55 -2.82 -8.35
CA ILE A 72 -3.93 -2.30 -8.27
C ILE A 72 -4.60 -2.67 -6.95
N ALA A 73 -4.50 -3.93 -6.54
CA ALA A 73 -5.03 -4.38 -5.25
C ALA A 73 -4.31 -3.69 -4.08
N GLY A 74 -2.99 -3.48 -4.19
CA GLY A 74 -2.19 -2.75 -3.21
C GLY A 74 -2.67 -1.32 -2.99
N ILE A 75 -3.10 -0.61 -4.04
CA ILE A 75 -3.69 0.73 -3.93
C ILE A 75 -4.93 0.72 -3.04
N ILE A 76 -5.85 -0.21 -3.28
CA ILE A 76 -7.10 -0.34 -2.54
C ILE A 76 -6.82 -0.76 -1.08
N MET A 77 -5.95 -1.77 -0.91
CA MET A 77 -5.56 -2.28 0.41
C MET A 77 -4.68 -1.32 1.21
N GLY A 78 -4.12 -0.30 0.57
CA GLY A 78 -3.40 0.78 1.23
C GLY A 78 -4.30 1.73 2.02
N ILE A 79 -5.64 1.69 1.83
CA ILE A 79 -6.55 2.63 2.49
C ILE A 79 -7.77 1.95 3.11
N LEU A 80 -8.36 0.98 2.42
CA LEU A 80 -9.61 0.32 2.84
C LEU A 80 -9.53 -0.34 4.23
N PRO A 81 -8.47 -1.11 4.58
CA PRO A 81 -8.40 -1.75 5.88
C PRO A 81 -8.50 -0.77 7.05
N THR A 82 -7.86 0.39 6.96
CA THR A 82 -7.86 1.38 8.05
C THR A 82 -9.28 1.87 8.35
N ILE A 83 -10.05 2.18 7.30
CA ILE A 83 -11.44 2.62 7.42
C ILE A 83 -12.27 1.54 8.14
N LEU A 84 -12.17 0.30 7.66
CA LEU A 84 -12.96 -0.82 8.19
C LEU A 84 -12.59 -1.17 9.63
N ILE A 85 -11.30 -1.14 9.98
CA ILE A 85 -10.84 -1.35 11.36
C ILE A 85 -11.35 -0.26 12.30
N ILE A 86 -11.24 1.02 11.91
CA ILE A 86 -11.74 2.13 12.74
C ILE A 86 -13.26 2.02 12.94
N ALA A 87 -14.01 1.71 11.89
CA ALA A 87 -15.47 1.52 11.96
C ALA A 87 -15.85 0.33 12.86
N TYR A 88 -15.11 -0.78 12.75
CA TYR A 88 -15.27 -1.95 13.61
C TYR A 88 -15.01 -1.61 15.09
N CYS A 89 -13.89 -0.96 15.41
CA CYS A 89 -13.57 -0.55 16.77
C CYS A 89 -14.56 0.49 17.33
N TYR A 90 -15.05 1.39 16.48
CA TYR A 90 -16.10 2.34 16.84
C TYR A 90 -17.41 1.65 17.22
N THR A 91 -17.81 0.65 16.45
CA THR A 91 -19.03 -0.13 16.69
C THR A 91 -18.96 -0.86 18.03
N ASP A 92 -17.82 -1.46 18.36
CA ASP A 92 -17.58 -2.12 19.65
C ASP A 92 -17.69 -1.18 20.86
N ARG A 93 -17.24 0.07 20.69
CA ARG A 93 -17.35 1.08 21.74
C ARG A 93 -18.80 1.52 21.91
N LYS A 94 -19.52 1.73 20.79
CA LYS A 94 -20.93 2.13 20.79
C LYS A 94 -21.85 1.05 21.39
N SER A 95 -21.58 -0.23 21.13
CA SER A 95 -22.35 -1.36 21.63
C SER A 95 -22.10 -1.68 23.11
N LYS A 96 -21.26 -0.91 23.81
CA LYS A 96 -20.81 -1.19 25.18
C LYS A 96 -20.18 -2.58 25.34
N ALA A 97 -19.63 -3.15 24.28
CA ALA A 97 -18.88 -4.40 24.33
C ALA A 97 -17.51 -4.22 25.02
N LEU A 98 -16.91 -3.03 24.87
CA LEU A 98 -15.57 -2.73 25.39
C LEU A 98 -15.43 -2.94 26.91
N PRO A 99 -16.32 -2.42 27.77
CA PRO A 99 -16.25 -2.65 29.22
C PRO A 99 -16.34 -4.15 29.60
N VAL A 100 -17.18 -4.92 28.91
CA VAL A 100 -17.32 -6.37 29.14
C VAL A 100 -16.04 -7.11 28.75
N ILE A 101 -15.39 -6.71 27.66
CA ILE A 101 -14.12 -7.30 27.21
C ILE A 101 -12.99 -6.93 28.19
N GLN A 102 -12.95 -5.69 28.69
CA GLN A 102 -11.92 -5.19 29.58
C GLN A 102 -11.91 -5.87 30.96
N VAL A 103 -13.04 -6.38 31.44
CA VAL A 103 -13.10 -7.11 32.72
C VAL A 103 -12.73 -8.60 32.60
N LYS A 104 -12.68 -9.17 31.38
CA LYS A 104 -12.34 -10.60 31.19
C LYS A 104 -10.87 -10.90 31.48
N ARG A 105 -10.57 -12.01 32.16
CA ARG A 105 -9.20 -12.44 32.51
C ARG A 105 -8.23 -12.62 31.32
N THR A 106 -8.73 -12.68 30.08
CA THR A 106 -7.92 -12.77 28.86
C THR A 106 -6.93 -11.61 28.74
N SER A 107 -5.68 -11.89 28.39
CA SER A 107 -4.65 -10.85 28.21
C SER A 107 -4.97 -9.92 27.04
N THR A 108 -4.54 -8.65 27.16
CA THR A 108 -4.76 -7.64 26.11
C THR A 108 -4.12 -8.06 24.78
N ALA A 109 -2.90 -8.58 24.85
CA ALA A 109 -2.19 -9.09 23.68
C ALA A 109 -2.97 -10.18 22.94
N LYS A 110 -3.55 -11.15 23.67
CA LYS A 110 -4.26 -12.28 23.05
C LYS A 110 -5.50 -11.83 22.29
N TRP A 111 -6.37 -11.02 22.91
CA TRP A 111 -7.63 -10.64 22.25
C TRP A 111 -7.41 -9.66 21.09
N VAL A 112 -6.44 -8.74 21.20
CA VAL A 112 -6.09 -7.83 20.09
C VAL A 112 -5.48 -8.62 18.93
N SER A 113 -4.57 -9.57 19.19
CA SER A 113 -3.93 -10.36 18.14
C SER A 113 -4.93 -11.23 17.38
N ILE A 114 -5.87 -11.87 18.09
CA ILE A 114 -6.92 -12.67 17.43
C ILE A 114 -7.79 -11.80 16.53
N ARG A 115 -8.21 -10.62 17.00
CA ARG A 115 -9.00 -9.68 16.20
C ARG A 115 -8.22 -9.18 14.99
N TYR A 116 -6.96 -8.84 15.19
CA TYR A 116 -6.08 -8.41 14.11
C TYR A 116 -5.98 -9.48 13.02
N LEU A 117 -5.65 -10.73 13.39
CA LEU A 117 -5.58 -11.84 12.45
C LEU A 117 -6.91 -12.12 11.76
N ALA A 118 -8.03 -12.10 12.50
CA ALA A 118 -9.36 -12.28 11.93
C ALA A 118 -9.69 -11.18 10.91
N SER A 119 -9.33 -9.93 11.20
CA SER A 119 -9.50 -8.82 10.27
C SER A 119 -8.62 -8.98 9.02
N LEU A 120 -7.35 -9.38 9.16
CA LEU A 120 -6.49 -9.63 8.00
C LEU A 120 -7.10 -10.70 7.07
N THR A 121 -7.56 -11.82 7.63
CA THR A 121 -8.20 -12.90 6.87
C THR A 121 -9.47 -12.41 6.18
N ALA A 122 -10.34 -11.69 6.89
CA ALA A 122 -11.59 -11.18 6.33
C ALA A 122 -11.34 -10.17 5.19
N LEU A 123 -10.33 -9.29 5.34
CA LEU A 123 -9.96 -8.31 4.33
C LEU A 123 -9.31 -8.95 3.11
N LEU A 124 -8.51 -10.00 3.30
CA LEU A 124 -7.86 -10.72 2.19
C LEU A 124 -8.80 -11.67 1.46
N LEU A 125 -9.92 -12.10 2.07
CA LEU A 125 -10.88 -13.00 1.44
C LEU A 125 -11.37 -12.52 0.06
N PRO A 126 -11.89 -11.29 -0.13
CA PRO A 126 -12.27 -10.82 -1.46
C PRO A 126 -11.10 -10.78 -2.44
N VAL A 127 -9.89 -10.44 -1.98
CA VAL A 127 -8.68 -10.42 -2.80
C VAL A 127 -8.30 -11.83 -3.27
N LEU A 128 -8.43 -12.83 -2.38
CA LEU A 128 -8.21 -14.25 -2.69
C LEU A 128 -9.22 -14.77 -3.72
N LEU A 129 -10.50 -14.41 -3.57
CA LEU A 129 -11.53 -14.79 -4.55
C LEU A 129 -11.22 -14.20 -5.93
N THR A 130 -10.85 -12.91 -6.00
CA THR A 130 -10.42 -12.29 -7.26
C THR A 130 -9.19 -12.96 -7.85
N ALA A 131 -8.20 -13.33 -7.01
CA ALA A 131 -7.01 -14.04 -7.47
C ALA A 131 -7.33 -15.42 -8.06
N VAL A 132 -8.27 -16.17 -7.47
CA VAL A 132 -8.72 -17.46 -8.02
C VAL A 132 -9.38 -17.24 -9.38
N LEU A 133 -10.28 -16.26 -9.51
CA LEU A 133 -10.94 -15.93 -10.78
C LEU A 133 -9.91 -15.57 -11.87
N PHE A 134 -8.92 -14.74 -11.55
CA PHE A 134 -7.87 -14.38 -12.51
C PHE A 134 -6.96 -15.55 -12.85
N THR A 135 -6.64 -16.41 -11.89
CA THR A 135 -5.85 -17.63 -12.14
C THR A 135 -6.59 -18.53 -13.15
N VAL A 136 -7.87 -18.80 -12.93
CA VAL A 136 -8.71 -19.58 -13.86
C VAL A 136 -8.78 -18.91 -15.22
N ARG A 137 -8.99 -17.59 -15.26
CA ARG A 137 -9.11 -16.85 -16.53
C ARG A 137 -7.83 -16.90 -17.35
N ILE A 138 -6.67 -16.72 -16.72
CA ILE A 138 -5.37 -16.84 -17.37
C ILE A 138 -5.13 -18.27 -17.86
N ALA A 139 -5.52 -19.28 -17.08
CA ALA A 139 -5.38 -20.68 -17.48
C ALA A 139 -6.19 -21.03 -18.73
N ILE A 140 -7.41 -20.49 -18.87
CA ILE A 140 -8.24 -20.71 -20.06
C ILE A 140 -7.67 -19.97 -21.28
N LEU A 141 -7.33 -18.68 -21.11
CA LEU A 141 -6.90 -17.83 -22.23
C LEU A 141 -5.53 -18.24 -22.78
N TYR A 142 -4.64 -18.73 -21.92
CA TYR A 142 -3.26 -19.06 -22.27
C TYR A 142 -2.97 -20.56 -22.08
N HIS A 143 -3.95 -21.43 -22.34
CA HIS A 143 -3.85 -22.87 -22.08
C HIS A 143 -2.72 -23.57 -22.85
N HIS A 144 -2.22 -22.98 -23.95
CA HIS A 144 -1.08 -23.50 -24.71
C HIS A 144 0.28 -23.11 -24.13
N PHE A 145 0.32 -22.24 -23.12
CA PHE A 145 1.56 -21.77 -22.49
C PHE A 145 1.74 -22.36 -21.10
N GLN A 146 2.99 -22.46 -20.67
CA GLN A 146 3.28 -22.80 -19.27
C GLN A 146 2.87 -21.62 -18.39
N ILE A 147 2.02 -21.88 -17.40
CA ILE A 147 1.56 -20.90 -16.42
C ILE A 147 1.94 -21.33 -15.00
N ASN A 148 2.06 -20.35 -14.10
CA ASN A 148 2.19 -20.58 -12.67
C ASN A 148 0.84 -20.34 -11.98
N ASN A 149 0.15 -21.42 -11.60
CA ASN A 149 -1.14 -21.37 -10.92
C ASN A 149 -1.07 -20.69 -9.54
N PHE A 150 0.12 -20.55 -8.95
CA PHE A 150 0.31 -19.90 -7.66
C PHE A 150 0.76 -18.44 -7.77
N ALA A 151 0.93 -17.89 -8.98
CA ALA A 151 1.45 -16.53 -9.16
C ALA A 151 0.63 -15.48 -8.39
N PHE A 152 -0.70 -15.52 -8.50
CA PHE A 152 -1.57 -14.59 -7.81
C PHE A 152 -1.57 -14.79 -6.29
N LEU A 153 -1.51 -16.04 -5.81
CA LEU A 153 -1.40 -16.33 -4.38
C LEU A 153 -0.08 -15.80 -3.80
N GLN A 154 1.03 -16.00 -4.53
CA GLN A 154 2.33 -15.46 -4.15
C GLN A 154 2.28 -13.92 -4.08
N THR A 155 1.67 -13.25 -5.05
CA THR A 155 1.46 -11.80 -4.98
C THR A 155 0.66 -11.40 -3.73
N ILE A 156 -0.39 -12.14 -3.38
CA ILE A 156 -1.16 -11.83 -2.17
C ILE A 156 -0.28 -11.89 -0.92
N LEU A 157 0.48 -12.98 -0.77
CA LEU A 157 1.30 -13.22 0.42
C LEU A 157 2.52 -12.29 0.52
N PHE A 158 3.22 -12.06 -0.59
CA PHE A 158 4.47 -11.30 -0.58
C PHE A 158 4.27 -9.81 -0.82
N TRP A 159 3.30 -9.42 -1.66
CA TRP A 159 3.13 -8.04 -2.10
C TRP A 159 2.04 -7.31 -1.31
N ILE A 160 0.84 -7.90 -1.26
CA ILE A 160 -0.37 -7.25 -0.75
C ILE A 160 -0.47 -7.36 0.77
N LEU A 161 -0.18 -8.53 1.34
CA LEU A 161 -0.32 -8.80 2.78
C LEU A 161 0.42 -7.77 3.66
N PRO A 162 1.70 -7.39 3.40
CA PRO A 162 2.37 -6.35 4.18
C PRO A 162 1.64 -5.00 4.15
N THR A 163 1.05 -4.62 3.02
CA THR A 163 0.23 -3.40 2.91
C THR A 163 -1.01 -3.49 3.79
N VAL A 164 -1.73 -4.62 3.75
CA VAL A 164 -2.91 -4.86 4.60
C VAL A 164 -2.53 -4.82 6.08
N MET A 165 -1.43 -5.47 6.44
CA MET A 165 -0.92 -5.52 7.80
C MET A 165 -0.70 -4.12 8.38
N VAL A 166 -0.05 -3.24 7.63
CA VAL A 166 0.22 -1.86 8.05
C VAL A 166 -1.07 -1.05 8.13
N SER A 167 -1.89 -1.05 7.07
CA SER A 167 -3.17 -0.31 7.05
C SER A 167 -4.07 -0.71 8.22
N SER A 168 -4.18 -2.01 8.52
CA SER A 168 -4.94 -2.51 9.67
C SER A 168 -4.33 -2.05 10.99
N SER A 169 -3.00 -2.10 11.13
CA SER A 169 -2.31 -1.69 12.36
C SER A 169 -2.44 -0.19 12.62
N VAL A 170 -2.40 0.65 11.58
CA VAL A 170 -2.68 2.08 11.69
C VAL A 170 -4.13 2.31 12.14
N GLY A 171 -5.08 1.54 11.62
CA GLY A 171 -6.48 1.60 12.06
C GLY A 171 -6.65 1.29 13.54
N PHE A 172 -6.05 0.19 14.01
CA PHE A 172 -6.09 -0.19 15.42
C PHE A 172 -5.40 0.85 16.32
N LEU A 173 -4.18 1.26 15.96
CA LEU A 173 -3.39 2.20 16.75
C LEU A 173 -4.06 3.57 16.84
N SER A 174 -4.47 4.12 15.70
CA SER A 174 -5.08 5.45 15.65
C SER A 174 -6.41 5.48 16.40
N TYR A 175 -7.22 4.42 16.32
CA TYR A 175 -8.43 4.33 17.13
C TYR A 175 -8.12 4.18 18.62
N ALA A 176 -7.10 3.39 18.98
CA ALA A 176 -6.69 3.26 20.39
C ALA A 176 -6.20 4.60 20.97
N LEU A 177 -5.50 5.42 20.18
CA LEU A 177 -5.02 6.76 20.57
C LEU A 177 -6.13 7.80 20.63
N LEU A 178 -7.00 7.86 19.61
CA LEU A 178 -7.90 8.99 19.41
C LEU A 178 -9.33 8.67 19.86
N GLY A 179 -9.69 7.39 19.90
CA GLY A 179 -11.03 6.91 20.25
C GLY A 179 -12.14 7.34 19.28
N ASN A 180 -11.78 7.84 18.10
CA ASN A 180 -12.67 8.40 17.10
C ASN A 180 -12.13 8.19 15.68
N PHE A 181 -12.84 8.70 14.67
CA PHE A 181 -12.54 8.45 13.25
C PHE A 181 -11.36 9.28 12.69
N SER A 182 -10.86 10.29 13.39
CA SER A 182 -9.80 11.19 12.90
C SER A 182 -8.48 10.48 12.59
N GLY A 183 -8.27 9.28 13.14
CA GLY A 183 -7.15 8.41 12.78
C GLY A 183 -7.02 8.13 11.28
N PHE A 184 -8.13 8.18 10.56
CA PHE A 184 -8.15 8.03 9.10
C PHE A 184 -7.36 9.13 8.36
N ILE A 185 -7.26 10.34 8.93
CA ILE A 185 -6.53 11.47 8.34
C ILE A 185 -5.03 11.12 8.16
N ILE A 186 -4.46 10.39 9.11
CA ILE A 186 -3.06 9.96 9.06
C ILE A 186 -2.87 8.98 7.88
N GLN A 187 -3.78 8.01 7.74
CA GLN A 187 -3.68 7.02 6.67
C GLN A 187 -3.88 7.64 5.30
N ILE A 188 -4.87 8.52 5.12
CA ILE A 188 -5.11 9.16 3.82
C ILE A 188 -3.94 10.06 3.43
N GLY A 189 -3.34 10.79 4.38
CA GLY A 189 -2.13 11.58 4.12
C GLY A 189 -0.95 10.72 3.67
N TRP A 190 -0.72 9.59 4.34
CA TRP A 190 0.34 8.66 3.95
C TRP A 190 0.05 8.00 2.59
N TRP A 191 -1.20 7.58 2.36
CA TRP A 191 -1.65 7.00 1.10
C TRP A 191 -1.48 7.98 -0.07
N ILE A 192 -1.91 9.24 0.08
CA ILE A 192 -1.73 10.28 -0.95
C ILE A 192 -0.23 10.49 -1.22
N SER A 193 0.59 10.57 -0.18
CA SER A 193 2.04 10.76 -0.31
C SER A 193 2.68 9.62 -1.11
N THR A 194 2.38 8.36 -0.79
CA THR A 194 2.93 7.22 -1.54
C THR A 194 2.40 7.18 -2.99
N MET A 195 1.17 7.63 -3.23
CA MET A 195 0.59 7.68 -4.58
C MET A 195 1.24 8.77 -5.43
N ILE A 196 1.49 9.96 -4.88
CA ILE A 196 2.16 11.06 -5.59
C ILE A 196 3.60 10.66 -5.95
N ILE A 197 4.34 10.07 -5.00
CA ILE A 197 5.72 9.63 -5.25
C ILE A 197 5.72 8.47 -6.26
N GLY A 198 4.79 7.51 -6.10
CA GLY A 198 4.67 6.35 -7.00
C GLY A 198 4.23 6.71 -8.42
N ALA A 199 3.42 7.75 -8.60
CA ALA A 199 2.95 8.19 -9.92
C ALA A 199 4.08 8.64 -10.85
N ARG A 200 5.26 8.99 -10.31
CA ARG A 200 6.44 9.37 -11.09
C ARG A 200 7.03 8.20 -11.90
N GLN A 201 6.81 6.96 -11.46
CA GLN A 201 7.26 5.74 -12.13
C GLN A 201 6.31 4.59 -11.76
N VAL A 202 5.32 4.36 -12.63
CA VAL A 202 4.29 3.35 -12.38
C VAL A 202 4.66 1.96 -12.86
N THR A 203 5.58 1.83 -13.83
CA THR A 203 5.95 0.55 -14.46
C THR A 203 7.09 -0.19 -13.74
N GLY A 204 7.44 0.22 -12.52
CA GLY A 204 8.47 -0.42 -11.70
C GLY A 204 9.10 0.55 -10.71
N ASN A 205 8.53 0.66 -9.52
CA ASN A 205 9.06 1.47 -8.42
C ASN A 205 8.81 0.75 -7.10
N TYR A 206 9.83 0.08 -6.57
CA TYR A 206 9.70 -0.74 -5.36
C TYR A 206 10.17 0.03 -4.12
N GLY A 207 11.38 0.60 -4.17
CA GLY A 207 11.82 1.67 -3.26
C GLY A 207 11.47 1.46 -1.79
N TRP A 208 11.13 2.56 -1.13
CA TRP A 208 10.53 2.60 0.21
C TRP A 208 9.05 2.98 0.14
N LEU A 209 8.39 2.70 -0.98
CA LEU A 209 6.98 3.01 -1.14
C LEU A 209 6.14 2.08 -0.28
N PHE A 210 5.15 2.65 0.39
CA PHE A 210 4.15 1.90 1.13
C PHE A 210 3.37 0.98 0.17
N ILE A 211 3.09 1.48 -1.04
CA ILE A 211 2.44 0.77 -2.13
C ILE A 211 3.42 0.71 -3.30
N PRO A 212 4.19 -0.39 -3.46
CA PRO A 212 5.11 -0.58 -4.57
C PRO A 212 4.36 -0.55 -5.91
N ARG A 213 4.98 0.03 -6.93
CA ARG A 213 4.36 0.25 -8.24
C ARG A 213 4.91 -0.70 -9.30
N HIS A 214 4.01 -1.33 -10.04
CA HIS A 214 4.29 -2.09 -11.25
C HIS A 214 3.01 -2.27 -12.08
N ASN A 215 2.44 -1.15 -12.50
CA ASN A 215 1.25 -1.08 -13.35
C ASN A 215 1.63 -1.29 -14.82
N SER A 216 2.14 -2.48 -15.12
CA SER A 216 2.52 -2.91 -16.46
C SER A 216 2.54 -4.43 -16.55
N LEU A 217 2.26 -4.96 -17.74
CA LEU A 217 2.53 -6.38 -18.07
C LEU A 217 3.99 -6.59 -18.50
N HIS A 218 4.67 -5.50 -18.86
CA HIS A 218 6.04 -5.43 -19.37
C HIS A 218 7.02 -5.08 -18.26
N ASN A 219 8.29 -4.88 -18.64
CA ASN A 219 9.38 -4.45 -17.77
C ASN A 219 9.79 -5.55 -16.78
N VAL A 220 9.82 -6.79 -17.29
CA VAL A 220 10.14 -7.99 -16.51
C VAL A 220 11.57 -7.95 -16.00
N ALA A 221 12.51 -7.51 -16.84
CA ALA A 221 13.91 -7.37 -16.47
C ALA A 221 14.07 -6.52 -15.20
N TYR A 222 13.46 -5.32 -15.20
CA TYR A 222 13.51 -4.42 -14.06
C TYR A 222 12.96 -5.04 -12.77
N PHE A 223 11.86 -5.79 -12.86
CA PHE A 223 11.27 -6.47 -11.70
C PHE A 223 12.28 -7.42 -11.04
N TYR A 224 12.95 -8.25 -11.84
CA TYR A 224 13.91 -9.21 -11.30
C TYR A 224 15.22 -8.55 -10.85
N ASP A 225 15.67 -7.50 -11.55
CA ASP A 225 16.86 -6.74 -11.17
C ASP A 225 16.68 -6.04 -9.80
N HIS A 226 15.44 -5.70 -9.45
CA HIS A 226 15.11 -4.98 -8.20
C HIS A 226 14.27 -5.83 -7.24
N LEU A 227 14.23 -7.15 -7.41
CA LEU A 227 13.44 -8.04 -6.56
C LEU A 227 13.89 -7.96 -5.10
N SER A 228 15.20 -7.86 -4.85
CA SER A 228 15.76 -7.68 -3.51
C SER A 228 15.24 -6.42 -2.82
N GLN A 229 15.13 -5.31 -3.55
CA GLN A 229 14.59 -4.05 -3.05
C GLN A 229 13.12 -4.20 -2.65
N LEU A 230 12.32 -4.89 -3.47
CA LEU A 230 10.94 -5.20 -3.13
C LEU A 230 10.85 -6.08 -1.88
N ILE A 231 11.65 -7.13 -1.78
CA ILE A 231 11.65 -8.03 -0.62
C ILE A 231 11.99 -7.26 0.67
N ILE A 232 13.05 -6.45 0.65
CA ILE A 232 13.44 -5.62 1.80
C ILE A 232 12.30 -4.71 2.20
N ASN A 233 11.70 -4.01 1.24
CA ASN A 233 10.55 -3.15 1.47
C ASN A 233 9.38 -3.90 2.15
N ARG A 234 8.98 -5.06 1.61
CA ARG A 234 7.85 -5.86 2.12
C ARG A 234 8.11 -6.39 3.53
N ILE A 235 9.33 -6.83 3.82
CA ILE A 235 9.73 -7.26 5.17
C ILE A 235 9.70 -6.06 6.13
N SER A 236 10.26 -4.91 5.74
CA SER A 236 10.25 -3.72 6.59
C SER A 236 8.84 -3.26 6.95
N TYR A 237 7.91 -3.29 6.00
CA TYR A 237 6.51 -2.94 6.27
C TYR A 237 5.78 -3.99 7.14
N ALA A 238 6.08 -5.28 6.97
CA ALA A 238 5.54 -6.30 7.85
C ALA A 238 6.04 -6.12 9.30
N LEU A 239 7.33 -5.83 9.49
CA LEU A 239 7.91 -5.52 10.81
C LEU A 239 7.31 -4.24 11.41
N LEU A 240 7.13 -3.20 10.60
CA LEU A 240 6.47 -1.97 11.03
C LEU A 240 5.03 -2.24 11.50
N ALA A 241 4.27 -3.06 10.79
CA ALA A 241 2.91 -3.43 11.22
C ALA A 241 2.91 -4.11 12.60
N ILE A 242 3.81 -5.08 12.81
CA ILE A 242 3.94 -5.76 14.11
C ILE A 242 4.29 -4.77 15.22
N PHE A 243 5.21 -3.83 14.94
CA PHE A 243 5.57 -2.77 15.87
C PHE A 243 4.38 -1.88 16.23
N LEU A 244 3.61 -1.40 15.25
CA LEU A 244 2.42 -0.58 15.47
C LEU A 244 1.34 -1.34 16.26
N LEU A 245 1.17 -2.64 15.99
CA LEU A 245 0.27 -3.50 16.76
C LEU A 245 0.76 -3.66 18.21
N GLY A 246 2.07 -3.80 18.44
CA GLY A 246 2.68 -3.83 19.76
C GLY A 246 2.37 -2.56 20.57
N ILE A 247 2.49 -1.38 19.95
CA ILE A 247 2.09 -0.10 20.56
C ILE A 247 0.59 -0.10 20.89
N THR A 248 -0.25 -0.59 19.97
CA THR A 248 -1.69 -0.70 20.20
C THR A 248 -2.00 -1.54 21.44
N ILE A 249 -1.38 -2.72 21.56
CA ILE A 249 -1.54 -3.63 22.69
C ILE A 249 -1.12 -2.94 23.99
N TRP A 250 0.03 -2.28 23.99
CA TRP A 250 0.54 -1.54 25.14
C TRP A 250 -0.43 -0.44 25.58
N LEU A 251 -0.92 0.37 24.63
CA LEU A 251 -1.84 1.47 24.91
C LEU A 251 -3.19 0.97 25.45
N LEU A 252 -3.75 -0.08 24.85
CA LEU A 252 -5.00 -0.68 25.34
C LEU A 252 -4.82 -1.32 26.72
N ASN A 253 -3.63 -1.80 27.05
CA ASN A 253 -3.33 -2.31 28.38
C ASN A 253 -3.29 -1.17 29.42
N LEU A 254 -2.75 0.00 29.06
CA LEU A 254 -2.81 1.20 29.90
C LEU A 254 -4.25 1.67 30.12
N GLN A 255 -5.09 1.63 29.07
CA GLN A 255 -6.51 1.97 29.17
C GLN A 255 -7.25 1.04 30.13
N ARG A 256 -6.97 -0.25 30.02
CA ARG A 256 -7.56 -1.27 30.90
C ARG A 256 -7.18 -1.08 32.37
N GLY A 257 -5.96 -0.63 32.63
CA GLY A 257 -5.48 -0.29 33.98
C GLY A 257 -5.88 1.12 34.46
N GLY A 258 -6.69 1.87 33.70
CA GLY A 258 -7.11 3.24 34.04
C GLY A 258 -6.00 4.29 33.94
N LYS A 259 -4.80 3.92 33.47
CA LYS A 259 -3.62 4.81 33.39
C LYS A 259 -3.67 5.76 32.20
N TYR A 260 -4.54 5.49 31.22
CA TYR A 260 -4.72 6.32 30.04
C TYR A 260 -6.20 6.32 29.62
N HIS A 261 -6.71 7.48 29.20
CA HIS A 261 -8.05 7.61 28.63
C HIS A 261 -7.94 8.30 27.28
N ALA A 262 -8.37 7.63 26.21
CA ALA A 262 -8.44 8.25 24.89
C ALA A 262 -9.35 9.50 24.97
N PRO A 263 -8.95 10.63 24.37
CA PRO A 263 -9.67 11.88 24.47
C PRO A 263 -11.11 11.72 23.97
N LYS A 264 -12.08 12.17 24.77
CA LYS A 264 -13.48 12.30 24.32
C LYS A 264 -13.58 13.59 23.52
N LEU A 265 -13.93 13.51 22.24
CA LEU A 265 -14.08 14.69 21.36
C LEU A 265 -15.00 15.77 21.97
N ALA A 266 -16.03 15.35 22.72
CA ALA A 266 -16.95 16.24 23.44
C ALA A 266 -16.26 17.17 24.46
N LYS A 267 -15.10 16.78 25.01
CA LYS A 267 -14.35 17.62 25.97
C LYS A 267 -13.47 18.68 25.30
N ILE A 268 -13.05 18.46 24.05
CA ILE A 268 -12.18 19.39 23.32
C ILE A 268 -12.99 20.58 22.80
N ILE A 269 -14.22 20.35 22.32
CA ILE A 269 -15.10 21.43 21.87
C ILE A 269 -15.55 22.29 23.06
N HIS A 270 -15.83 21.68 24.22
CA HIS A 270 -16.26 22.44 25.41
C HIS A 270 -15.17 23.34 26.00
N PHE A 271 -13.89 22.99 25.83
CA PHE A 271 -12.75 23.81 26.29
C PHE A 271 -12.45 24.99 25.36
N GLY A 272 -12.84 24.90 24.07
CA GLY A 272 -12.69 25.98 23.11
C GLY A 272 -13.72 27.11 23.26
N PHE A 273 -14.89 26.83 23.86
CA PHE A 273 -15.96 27.82 24.06
C PHE A 273 -15.96 28.49 25.44
N SER A 274 -15.18 27.98 26.42
CA SER A 274 -15.10 28.59 27.76
C SER A 274 -14.09 29.74 27.87
N HIS A 275 -13.35 30.06 26.80
CA HIS A 275 -12.36 31.15 26.79
C HIS A 275 -12.76 32.37 25.93
N GLN A 276 -14.04 32.49 25.53
CA GLN A 276 -14.55 33.66 24.80
C GLN A 276 -15.48 34.56 25.62
N HIS A 277 -15.70 34.27 26.90
CA HIS A 277 -16.48 35.13 27.80
C HIS A 277 -15.82 35.24 29.18
N SER A 278 -14.85 36.14 29.26
CA SER A 278 -14.38 36.75 30.52
C SER A 278 -13.72 38.07 30.19
#